data_AF-A0A6G7PCL3-F1
#
_entry.id   AF-A0A6G7PCL3-F1
#
_cell.length_a   1.000
_cell.length_b   1.000
_cell.length_c   1.000
_cell.angle_alpha   90.00
_cell.angle_beta   90.00
_cell.angle_gamma   90.00
#
_symmetry.space_group_name_H-M   'P 1'
#
loop_
_entity.id
_entity.type
_entity.pdbx_description
1 polymer ?
#
loop_
_entity_poly.entity_id
_entity_poly.type
_entity_poly.pdbx_seq_one_letter_code
_entity_poly.pdbx_strand_id
1 'polypeptide(L)'
;MSSRQPTYADQVMSGSALLSDIDDYVQTWHESTEDLGPLPAYLGLTDEEYSLWVEQPSALRFIFAGRRAGVTPKRAGDLSTVALAARAKDDAEASSVLQWLIKTGRIES
;
A
#
# COMPACT_ATOMS: atom_id res chain seq x y z
N MET A 1 23.15 -11.50 -14.69
CA MET A 1 21.84 -10.82 -14.61
C MET A 1 21.98 -9.83 -13.48
N SER A 2 21.98 -8.52 -13.76
CA SER A 2 22.06 -7.51 -12.70
C SER A 2 20.82 -7.64 -11.84
N SER A 3 20.98 -8.12 -10.62
CA SER A 3 19.90 -8.24 -9.65
C SER A 3 19.44 -6.82 -9.29
N ARG A 4 18.25 -6.42 -9.75
CA ARG A 4 17.60 -5.22 -9.20
C ARG A 4 17.42 -5.47 -7.71
N GLN A 5 17.84 -4.52 -6.87
CA GLN A 5 17.61 -4.60 -5.43
C GLN A 5 16.09 -4.68 -5.18
N PRO A 6 15.63 -5.60 -4.31
CA PRO A 6 14.21 -5.78 -4.04
C PRO A 6 13.63 -4.54 -3.35
N THR A 7 12.51 -4.05 -3.85
CA THR A 7 11.80 -2.90 -3.28
C THR A 7 11.17 -3.25 -1.93
N TYR A 8 10.74 -2.26 -1.16
CA TYR A 8 9.93 -2.49 0.04
C TYR A 8 8.74 -3.42 -0.26
N ALA A 9 8.01 -3.16 -1.34
CA ALA A 9 6.86 -3.97 -1.71
C ALA A 9 7.23 -5.41 -2.09
N ASP A 10 8.36 -5.63 -2.76
CA ASP A 10 8.86 -6.99 -3.03
C ASP A 10 9.15 -7.73 -1.72
N GLN A 11 9.77 -7.04 -0.76
CA GLN A 11 10.14 -7.60 0.54
C GLN A 11 8.91 -7.89 1.42
N VAL A 12 7.87 -7.05 1.37
CA VAL A 12 6.59 -7.34 2.04
C VAL A 12 5.88 -8.54 1.40
N MET A 13 5.95 -8.67 0.07
CA MET A 13 5.32 -9.78 -0.65
C MET A 13 6.05 -11.11 -0.42
N SER A 14 7.38 -11.10 -0.22
CA SER A 14 8.15 -12.28 0.16
C SER A 14 8.09 -12.62 1.65
N GLY A 15 7.56 -11.72 2.48
CA GLY A 15 7.56 -11.85 3.94
C GLY A 15 8.91 -11.51 4.60
N SER A 16 9.80 -10.85 3.88
CA SER A 16 11.10 -10.36 4.36
C SER A 16 11.00 -9.00 5.07
N ALA A 17 9.89 -8.28 4.90
CA ALA A 17 9.56 -7.03 5.60
C ALA A 17 8.10 -7.03 6.08
N LEU A 18 7.82 -6.28 7.14
CA LEU A 18 6.49 -6.03 7.66
C LEU A 18 5.88 -4.76 7.07
N LEU A 19 4.56 -4.64 7.18
CA LEU A 19 3.86 -3.41 6.77
C LEU A 19 4.31 -2.19 7.58
N SER A 20 4.59 -2.40 8.88
CA SER A 20 5.09 -1.37 9.79
C SER A 20 6.47 -0.83 9.42
N ASP A 21 7.26 -1.58 8.67
CA ASP A 21 8.64 -1.19 8.35
C ASP A 21 8.68 -0.04 7.34
N ILE A 22 7.54 0.36 6.74
CA ILE A 22 7.50 1.41 5.72
C ILE A 22 8.15 2.72 6.20
N ASP A 23 8.02 3.07 7.49
CA ASP A 23 8.62 4.27 8.05
C ASP A 23 10.16 4.19 8.04
N ASP A 24 10.74 3.01 8.33
CA ASP A 24 12.19 2.78 8.27
C ASP A 24 12.72 2.89 6.84
N TYR A 25 11.94 2.43 5.86
CA TYR A 25 12.28 2.54 4.45
C TYR A 25 12.21 4.00 3.98
N VAL A 26 11.19 4.75 4.38
CA VAL A 26 11.06 6.18 4.09
C VAL A 26 12.21 6.97 4.73
N GLN A 27 12.57 6.64 5.98
CA GLN A 27 13.72 7.24 6.66
C GLN A 27 15.02 6.94 5.90
N THR A 28 15.25 5.68 5.53
CA THR A 28 16.43 5.27 4.75
C THR A 28 16.50 6.03 3.42
N TRP A 29 15.37 6.21 2.74
CA TRP A 29 15.30 6.98 1.51
C TRP A 29 15.65 8.46 1.72
N HIS A 30 15.17 9.06 2.82
CA HIS A 30 15.47 10.45 3.17
C HIS A 30 16.93 10.68 3.59
N GLU A 31 17.54 9.72 4.28
CA GLU A 31 18.90 9.82 4.82
C GLU A 31 19.97 9.33 3.86
N SER A 32 19.58 8.64 2.79
CA SER A 32 20.50 8.14 1.77
C SER A 32 21.26 9.27 1.09
N THR A 33 22.58 9.10 0.99
CA THR A 33 23.46 9.97 0.18
C THR A 33 23.47 9.56 -1.29
N GLU A 34 22.94 8.38 -1.62
CA GLU A 34 22.79 7.87 -2.98
C GLU A 34 21.43 8.26 -3.58
N ASP A 35 21.39 8.45 -4.89
CA ASP A 35 20.14 8.65 -5.64
C ASP A 35 19.38 7.33 -5.77
N LEU A 36 18.42 7.12 -4.86
CA LEU A 36 17.53 5.97 -4.84
C LEU A 36 16.33 6.14 -5.79
N GLY A 37 16.26 7.25 -6.54
CA GLY A 37 15.14 7.61 -7.38
C GLY A 37 13.90 8.06 -6.61
N PRO A 38 12.75 8.20 -7.28
CA PRO A 38 11.50 8.62 -6.65
C PRO A 38 11.05 7.64 -5.56
N LEU A 39 10.58 8.16 -4.42
CA LEU A 39 10.05 7.36 -3.31
C LEU A 39 9.05 6.26 -3.73
N PRO A 40 8.04 6.49 -4.61
CA PRO A 40 7.15 5.41 -5.06
C PRO A 40 7.90 4.27 -5.76
N ALA A 41 8.92 4.59 -6.56
CA ALA A 41 9.73 3.60 -7.25
C ALA A 41 10.64 2.82 -6.28
N TYR A 42 11.19 3.50 -5.27
CA TYR A 42 11.97 2.87 -4.19
C TYR A 42 11.10 1.94 -3.33
N LEU A 43 9.89 2.38 -2.98
CA LEU A 43 8.94 1.58 -2.23
C LEU A 43 8.33 0.43 -3.05
N GLY A 44 8.40 0.49 -4.38
CA GLY A 44 7.76 -0.49 -5.27
C GLY A 44 6.23 -0.35 -5.33
N LEU A 45 5.74 0.86 -5.10
CA LEU A 45 4.33 1.22 -5.24
C LEU A 45 4.08 1.83 -6.62
N THR A 46 2.93 1.52 -7.22
CA THR A 46 2.42 2.28 -8.36
C THR A 46 2.04 3.70 -7.92
N ASP A 47 1.94 4.63 -8.86
CA ASP A 47 1.54 6.02 -8.56
C ASP A 47 0.17 6.08 -7.87
N GLU A 48 -0.75 5.18 -8.25
CA GLU A 48 -2.06 5.09 -7.61
C GLU A 48 -2.00 4.55 -6.18
N GLU A 49 -1.26 3.47 -5.95
CA GLU A 49 -1.08 2.91 -4.59
C GLU A 49 -0.35 3.87 -3.67
N TYR A 50 0.67 4.56 -4.19
CA TYR A 50 1.41 5.58 -3.46
C TYR A 50 0.47 6.73 -3.08
N SER A 51 -0.32 7.23 -4.03
CA SER A 51 -1.30 8.29 -3.76
C SER A 51 -2.33 7.88 -2.70
N LEU A 52 -2.84 6.64 -2.78
CA LEU A 52 -3.74 6.06 -1.76
C LEU A 52 -3.09 6.02 -0.37
N TRP A 53 -1.85 5.56 -0.28
CA TRP A 53 -1.11 5.48 0.98
C TRP A 53 -0.83 6.86 1.58
N VAL A 54 -0.41 7.83 0.76
CA VAL A 54 -0.17 9.21 1.21
C VAL A 54 -1.44 9.85 1.78
N GLU A 55 -2.59 9.63 1.13
CA GLU A 55 -3.87 10.16 1.62
C GLU A 55 -4.40 9.42 2.86
N GLN A 56 -4.14 8.11 2.96
CA GLN A 56 -4.62 7.25 4.03
C GLN A 56 -3.58 6.17 4.35
N PRO A 57 -2.70 6.36 5.36
CA PRO A 57 -1.63 5.41 5.67
C PRO A 57 -2.12 3.98 5.95
N SER A 58 -3.30 3.81 6.56
CA SER A 58 -3.89 2.49 6.79
C SER A 58 -4.36 1.77 5.52
N ALA A 59 -4.37 2.43 4.36
CA ALA A 59 -4.64 1.80 3.06
C ALA A 59 -3.58 0.75 2.69
N LEU A 60 -2.37 0.85 3.24
CA LEU A 60 -1.24 -0.02 2.91
C LEU A 60 -1.57 -1.51 3.08
N ARG A 61 -2.26 -1.87 4.17
CA ARG A 61 -2.67 -3.26 4.41
C ARG A 61 -3.61 -3.80 3.34
N PHE A 62 -4.48 -2.95 2.78
CA PHE A 62 -5.40 -3.32 1.71
C PHE A 62 -4.68 -3.38 0.36
N ILE A 63 -3.73 -2.48 0.11
CA ILE A 63 -2.87 -2.55 -1.07
C ILE A 63 -2.20 -3.93 -1.15
N PHE A 64 -1.54 -4.37 -0.07
CA PHE A 64 -0.86 -5.66 -0.05
C PHE A 64 -1.81 -6.87 0.04
N ALA A 65 -2.96 -6.75 0.70
CA ALA A 65 -3.98 -7.80 0.66
C ALA A 65 -4.51 -8.01 -0.77
N GLY A 66 -4.78 -6.93 -1.49
CA GLY A 66 -5.22 -6.96 -2.88
C GLY A 66 -4.17 -7.58 -3.81
N ARG A 67 -2.90 -7.16 -3.67
CA ARG A 67 -1.78 -7.78 -4.41
C ARG A 67 -1.71 -9.29 -4.21
N ARG A 68 -1.85 -9.79 -2.97
CA ARG A 68 -1.86 -11.24 -2.68
C ARG A 68 -3.06 -11.97 -3.29
N ALA A 69 -4.21 -11.30 -3.38
CA ALA A 69 -5.42 -11.83 -4.01
C ALA A 69 -5.41 -11.73 -5.55
N GLY A 70 -4.37 -11.14 -6.15
CA GLY A 70 -4.32 -10.86 -7.59
C GLY A 70 -5.25 -9.71 -8.03
N VAL A 71 -5.76 -8.92 -7.07
CA VAL A 71 -6.62 -7.76 -7.30
C VAL A 71 -5.88 -6.53 -6.80
N THR A 72 -5.07 -5.91 -7.65
CA THR A 72 -4.39 -4.66 -7.29
C THR A 72 -5.42 -3.53 -7.26
N PRO A 73 -5.68 -2.90 -6.11
CA PRO A 73 -6.54 -1.74 -6.07
C PRO A 73 -5.83 -0.60 -6.81
N LYS A 74 -6.34 -0.28 -8.02
CA LYS A 74 -5.82 0.83 -8.84
C LYS A 74 -6.52 2.12 -8.49
N ARG A 75 -7.69 2.01 -7.86
CA ARG A 75 -8.48 3.15 -7.42
C ARG A 75 -8.96 2.88 -6.02
N ALA A 76 -9.23 3.98 -5.33
CA ALA A 76 -9.90 3.96 -4.05
C ALA A 76 -11.21 3.14 -4.09
N GLY A 77 -11.97 3.17 -5.20
CA GLY A 77 -13.13 2.30 -5.39
C GLY A 77 -12.87 0.80 -5.20
N ASP A 78 -11.70 0.33 -5.61
CA ASP A 78 -11.28 -1.07 -5.51
C ASP A 78 -10.92 -1.45 -4.06
N LEU A 79 -10.48 -0.48 -3.25
CA LEU A 79 -10.21 -0.71 -1.83
C LEU A 79 -11.46 -1.17 -1.08
N SER A 80 -12.67 -0.81 -1.52
CA SER A 80 -13.90 -1.32 -0.90
C SER A 80 -14.06 -2.82 -1.08
N THR A 81 -13.74 -3.33 -2.28
CA THR A 81 -13.81 -4.76 -2.61
C THR A 81 -12.72 -5.52 -1.87
N VAL A 82 -11.52 -4.95 -1.80
CA VAL A 82 -10.41 -5.53 -1.03
C VAL A 82 -10.66 -5.45 0.48
N ALA A 83 -11.25 -4.36 0.97
CA ALA A 83 -11.63 -4.20 2.37
C ALA A 83 -12.75 -5.17 2.74
N LEU A 84 -13.71 -5.44 1.85
CA LEU A 84 -14.72 -6.49 2.03
C LEU A 84 -14.09 -7.89 2.05
N ALA A 85 -13.14 -8.17 1.15
CA ALA A 85 -12.39 -9.42 1.15
C ALA A 85 -11.56 -9.60 2.43
N ALA A 86 -10.95 -8.53 2.95
CA ALA A 86 -10.21 -8.53 4.21
C ALA A 86 -11.13 -8.58 5.45
N ARG A 87 -12.31 -7.92 5.39
CA ARG A 87 -13.33 -7.84 6.47
C ARG A 87 -13.94 -9.18 6.86
N ALA A 88 -13.78 -10.23 6.05
CA ALA A 88 -14.14 -11.58 6.47
C ALA A 88 -13.39 -12.01 7.75
N LYS A 89 -12.39 -11.24 8.18
CA LYS A 89 -11.84 -11.25 9.54
C LYS A 89 -11.99 -9.84 10.14
N ASP A 90 -12.85 -9.69 11.15
CA ASP A 90 -13.16 -8.44 11.88
C ASP A 90 -11.97 -7.49 12.04
N ASP A 91 -12.02 -6.32 11.42
CA ASP A 91 -10.97 -5.31 11.59
C ASP A 91 -11.51 -3.88 11.43
N ALA A 92 -11.38 -3.09 12.51
CA ALA A 92 -11.89 -1.73 12.62
C ALA A 92 -11.35 -0.80 11.52
N GLU A 93 -10.11 -0.97 11.06
CA GLU A 93 -9.58 -0.05 10.04
C GLU A 93 -10.16 -0.31 8.64
N ALA A 94 -10.77 -1.47 8.39
CA ALA A 94 -11.47 -1.72 7.13
C ALA A 94 -12.74 -0.89 7.06
N SER A 95 -13.37 -0.66 8.21
CA SER A 95 -14.46 0.29 8.34
C SER A 95 -13.98 1.72 8.13
N SER A 96 -12.83 2.12 8.69
CA SER A 96 -12.27 3.46 8.52
C SER A 96 -11.93 3.77 7.07
N VAL A 97 -11.29 2.84 6.35
CA VAL A 97 -11.00 3.00 4.91
C VAL A 97 -12.29 3.06 4.11
N LEU A 98 -13.27 2.18 4.36
CA LEU A 98 -14.57 2.23 3.67
C LEU A 98 -15.29 3.57 3.88
N GLN A 99 -15.34 4.07 5.11
CA GLN A 99 -15.94 5.36 5.43
C GLN A 99 -15.23 6.51 4.72
N TRP A 100 -13.90 6.47 4.64
CA TRP A 100 -13.13 7.44 3.89
C TRP A 100 -13.46 7.41 2.39
N LEU A 101 -13.62 6.22 1.80
CA LEU A 101 -14.00 6.07 0.39
C LEU A 101 -15.36 6.70 0.08
N ILE A 102 -16.33 6.51 0.97
CA ILE A 102 -17.66 7.11 0.85
C ILE A 102 -17.55 8.64 0.98
N LYS A 103 -16.86 9.13 2.03
CA LYS A 103 -16.70 10.57 2.30
C LYS A 103 -15.98 11.32 1.17
N THR A 104 -15.03 10.65 0.50
CA THR A 104 -14.23 11.24 -0.58
C THR A 104 -14.82 11.00 -1.98
N GLY A 105 -16.03 10.43 -2.07
CA GLY A 105 -16.74 10.22 -3.33
C GLY A 105 -16.12 9.16 -4.24
N ARG A 106 -15.32 8.25 -3.67
CA ARG A 106 -14.63 7.19 -4.42
C ARG A 106 -15.45 5.91 -4.54
N ILE A 107 -16.50 5.77 -3.74
CA ILE A 107 -17.59 4.80 -3.90
C ILE A 107 -18.92 5.43 -3.47
N GLU A 108 -20.02 4.96 -4.06
CA GLU A 108 -21.39 5.32 -3.64
C GLU A 108 -21.83 4.43 -2.45
N SER A 109 -22.63 4.97 -1.53
CA SER A 109 -23.08 4.28 -0.31
C SER A 109 -24.25 3.33 -0.55
#